data_AF-A0A7S1ZYB4-F1
#
_entry.id   AF-A0A7S1ZYB4-F1
#
_cell.length_a   1.000
_cell.length_b   1.000
_cell.length_c   1.000
_cell.angle_alpha   90.00
_cell.angle_beta   90.00
_cell.angle_gamma   90.00
#
_symmetry.space_group_name_H-M   'P 1'
#
loop_
_entity.id
_entity.type
_entity.pdbx_description
1 polymer ?
#
loop_
_entity_poly.entity_id
_entity_poly.type
_entity_poly.pdbx_seq_one_letter_code
_entity_poly.pdbx_strand_id
1 'polypeptide(L)'
;REAVERDLLLMQRVASLLHSLPFDVIKMLSLPRATQTFATVLRDQVDLTVEGKHLARFCKNFGQGNPQDGAWEDNDERGSNGNAVRFPRPLGGKWSHPDVLIEEYAGDDAIPISHFLRDESAAGTEARRELARLLVRAFFKMIFLDNFVHCDLHPGN
;
A
#
# COMPACT_ATOMS: atom_id res chain seq x y z
N ARG A 1 -15.83 -2.13 -11.42
CA ARG A 1 -15.68 -3.61 -11.41
C ARG A 1 -15.95 -4.26 -12.76
N GLU A 2 -17.10 -4.05 -13.41
CA GLU A 2 -17.39 -4.67 -14.72
C GLU A 2 -16.42 -4.28 -15.83
N ALA A 3 -15.99 -3.01 -15.90
CA ALA A 3 -14.99 -2.58 -16.87
C ALA A 3 -13.65 -3.32 -16.67
N VAL A 4 -13.18 -3.41 -15.43
CA VAL A 4 -11.95 -4.15 -15.07
C VAL A 4 -12.07 -5.62 -15.47
N GLU A 5 -13.18 -6.29 -15.16
CA GLU A 5 -13.35 -7.70 -15.55
C GLU A 5 -13.38 -7.89 -17.08
N ARG A 6 -14.01 -6.97 -17.82
CA ARG A 6 -13.97 -7.01 -19.29
C ARG A 6 -12.56 -6.86 -19.83
N ASP A 7 -11.77 -5.95 -19.26
CA ASP A 7 -10.39 -5.72 -19.69
C ASP A 7 -9.49 -6.91 -19.33
N LEU A 8 -9.66 -7.51 -18.14
CA LEU A 8 -8.97 -8.74 -17.75
C LEU A 8 -9.29 -9.90 -18.69
N LEU A 9 -10.56 -10.08 -19.05
CA LEU A 9 -10.98 -11.10 -20.03
C LEU A 9 -10.38 -10.84 -21.42
N LEU A 10 -10.36 -9.58 -21.86
CA LEU A 10 -9.74 -9.20 -23.13
C LEU A 10 -8.24 -9.51 -23.13
N MET A 11 -7.52 -9.10 -22.09
CA MET A 11 -6.08 -9.36 -21.93
C MET A 11 -5.78 -10.87 -21.94
N GLN A 12 -6.57 -11.69 -21.24
CA GLN A 12 -6.38 -13.15 -21.23
C GLN A 12 -6.60 -13.76 -22.62
N ARG A 13 -7.62 -13.32 -23.36
CA ARG A 13 -7.90 -13.81 -24.72
C ARG A 13 -6.79 -13.42 -25.69
N VAL A 14 -6.33 -12.17 -25.64
CA VAL A 14 -5.22 -11.68 -26.46
C VAL A 14 -3.93 -12.43 -26.11
N ALA A 15 -3.64 -12.63 -24.83
CA ALA A 15 -2.47 -13.40 -24.38
C ALA A 15 -2.52 -14.85 -24.86
N SER A 16 -3.69 -15.50 -24.82
CA SER A 16 -3.88 -16.86 -25.30
C SER A 16 -3.71 -16.97 -26.81
N LEU A 17 -4.25 -15.99 -27.56
CA LEU A 17 -4.10 -15.92 -29.00
C LEU A 17 -2.62 -15.74 -29.40
N LEU A 18 -1.92 -14.78 -28.79
CA LEU A 18 -0.51 -14.54 -29.07
C LEU A 18 0.35 -15.76 -28.72
N HIS A 19 0.05 -16.44 -27.61
CA HIS A 19 0.78 -17.64 -27.19
C HIS A 19 0.56 -18.83 -28.13
N SER A 20 -0.52 -18.85 -28.91
CA SER A 20 -0.78 -19.89 -29.93
C SER A 20 0.05 -19.72 -31.21
N LEU A 21 0.65 -18.55 -31.42
CA LEU A 21 1.50 -18.30 -32.59
C LEU A 21 2.84 -19.04 -32.49
N PRO A 22 3.43 -19.48 -33.61
CA PRO A 22 4.65 -20.29 -33.63
C PRO A 22 5.95 -19.51 -33.33
N PHE A 23 5.86 -18.33 -32.70
CA PHE A 23 7.02 -17.52 -32.36
C PHE A 23 7.56 -17.88 -30.97
N ASP A 24 8.78 -18.43 -30.91
CA ASP A 24 9.40 -18.88 -29.66
C ASP A 24 9.60 -17.75 -28.63
N VAL A 25 9.80 -16.52 -29.10
CA VAL A 25 9.89 -15.32 -28.25
C VAL A 25 8.61 -15.11 -27.43
N ILE A 26 7.43 -15.34 -28.02
CA ILE A 26 6.14 -15.11 -27.36
C ILE A 26 5.85 -16.22 -26.33
N LYS A 27 6.30 -17.45 -26.60
CA LYS A 27 6.18 -18.55 -25.64
C LYS A 27 7.03 -18.32 -24.40
N MET A 28 8.23 -17.77 -24.56
CA MET A 28 9.14 -17.43 -23.47
C MET A 28 8.54 -16.39 -22.51
N LEU A 29 7.72 -15.45 -23.01
CA LEU A 29 7.07 -14.43 -22.18
C LEU A 29 6.00 -15.00 -21.25
N SER A 30 5.51 -16.21 -21.49
CA SER A 30 4.45 -16.85 -20.68
C SER A 30 3.23 -15.95 -20.42
N LEU A 31 2.83 -15.17 -21.44
CA LEU A 31 1.78 -14.14 -21.35
C LEU A 31 0.48 -14.61 -20.67
N PRO A 32 -0.03 -15.85 -20.89
CA PRO A 32 -1.20 -16.33 -20.17
C PRO A 32 -1.00 -16.37 -18.64
N ARG A 33 0.18 -16.81 -18.19
CA ARG A 33 0.52 -16.82 -16.76
C ARG A 33 0.70 -15.40 -16.23
N ALA A 34 1.37 -14.53 -16.97
CA ALA A 34 1.58 -13.14 -16.57
C ALA A 34 0.25 -12.39 -16.39
N THR A 35 -0.67 -12.54 -17.36
CA THR A 35 -2.00 -11.93 -17.28
C THR A 35 -2.87 -12.52 -16.18
N GLN A 36 -2.72 -13.81 -15.86
CA GLN A 36 -3.41 -14.42 -14.72
C GLN A 36 -2.91 -13.86 -13.38
N THR A 37 -1.59 -13.78 -13.17
CA THR A 37 -1.01 -13.18 -11.95
C THR A 37 -1.44 -11.73 -11.81
N PHE A 38 -1.37 -10.96 -12.90
CA PHE A 38 -1.82 -9.57 -12.92
C PHE A 38 -3.31 -9.44 -12.56
N ALA A 39 -4.16 -10.30 -13.11
CA ALA A 39 -5.59 -10.30 -12.82
C ALA A 39 -5.90 -10.56 -11.34
N THR A 40 -5.14 -11.45 -10.68
CA THR A 40 -5.29 -11.68 -9.24
C THR A 40 -4.92 -10.43 -8.44
N VAL A 41 -3.75 -9.84 -8.71
CA VAL A 41 -3.28 -8.63 -8.01
C VAL A 41 -4.25 -7.46 -8.20
N LEU A 42 -4.72 -7.23 -9.43
CA LEU A 42 -5.68 -6.15 -9.72
C LEU A 42 -7.00 -6.35 -8.99
N ARG A 43 -7.50 -7.59 -8.89
CA ARG A 43 -8.76 -7.89 -8.18
C ARG A 43 -8.65 -7.59 -6.69
N ASP A 44 -7.50 -7.89 -6.09
CA ASP A 44 -7.26 -7.60 -4.68
C ASP A 44 -7.13 -6.09 -4.42
N GLN A 45 -6.67 -5.31 -5.41
CA GLN A 45 -6.55 -3.85 -5.33
C GLN A 45 -7.86 -3.09 -5.57
N VAL A 46 -8.87 -3.67 -6.23
CA VAL A 46 -10.18 -3.00 -6.48
C VAL A 46 -11.20 -3.19 -5.35
N ASP A 47 -10.79 -3.78 -4.23
CA ASP A 47 -11.61 -3.86 -3.02
C ASP A 47 -10.94 -3.10 -1.87
N LEU A 48 -11.33 -1.84 -1.72
CA LEU A 48 -10.78 -0.96 -0.70
C LEU A 48 -11.12 -1.40 0.74
N THR A 49 -12.05 -2.34 0.93
CA THR A 49 -12.25 -2.93 2.27
C THR A 49 -11.07 -3.80 2.70
N VAL A 50 -10.34 -4.38 1.75
CA VAL A 50 -9.11 -5.14 2.01
C VAL A 50 -7.99 -4.18 2.43
N GLU A 51 -7.84 -3.08 1.71
CA GLU A 51 -6.87 -2.02 2.04
C GLU A 51 -7.13 -1.44 3.44
N GLY A 52 -8.39 -1.12 3.77
CA GLY A 52 -8.75 -0.65 5.11
C GLY A 52 -8.45 -1.66 6.23
N LYS A 53 -8.58 -2.97 5.98
CA LYS A 53 -8.19 -4.02 6.96
C LYS A 53 -6.67 -4.09 7.12
N HIS A 54 -5.92 -3.96 6.03
CA HIS A 54 -4.46 -3.92 6.07
C HIS A 54 -3.96 -2.68 6.84
N LEU A 55 -4.57 -1.53 6.60
CA LEU A 55 -4.26 -0.28 7.29
C LEU A 55 -4.55 -0.38 8.80
N ALA A 56 -5.69 -0.94 9.19
CA ALA A 56 -6.00 -1.20 10.61
C ALA A 56 -4.97 -2.13 11.27
N ARG A 57 -4.50 -3.16 10.54
CA ARG A 57 -3.40 -4.03 11.03
C ARG A 57 -2.10 -3.26 11.18
N PHE A 58 -1.76 -2.36 10.25
CA PHE A 58 -0.59 -1.49 10.38
C PHE A 58 -0.69 -0.58 11.61
N CYS A 59 -1.83 0.08 11.84
CA CYS A 59 -2.06 0.86 13.05
C CYS A 59 -1.77 0.04 14.32
N LYS A 60 -2.31 -1.19 14.39
CA LYS A 60 -2.06 -2.10 15.51
C LYS A 60 -0.58 -2.45 15.66
N ASN A 61 0.06 -2.89 14.58
CA ASN A 61 1.45 -3.30 14.57
C ASN A 61 2.40 -2.16 14.98
N PHE A 62 2.08 -0.92 14.62
CA PHE A 62 2.88 0.26 14.93
C PHE A 62 2.47 0.95 16.25
N GLY A 63 1.62 0.30 17.05
CA GLY A 63 1.29 0.72 18.41
C GLY A 63 0.24 1.84 18.50
N GLN A 64 -0.54 2.08 17.44
CA GLN A 64 -1.61 3.09 17.40
C GLN A 64 -2.97 2.56 17.90
N GLY A 65 -3.04 1.29 18.31
CA GLY A 65 -4.28 0.59 18.64
C GLY A 65 -4.95 -0.03 17.41
N ASN A 66 -6.06 -0.75 17.61
CA ASN A 66 -6.87 -1.30 16.51
C ASN A 66 -8.12 -0.41 16.28
N PRO A 67 -8.21 0.31 15.15
CA PRO A 67 -9.35 1.18 14.84
C PRO A 67 -10.70 0.45 14.74
N GLN A 68 -10.70 -0.87 14.66
CA GLN A 68 -11.91 -1.69 14.55
C GLN A 68 -12.55 -2.01 15.91
N ASP A 69 -11.88 -1.74 17.04
CA ASP A 69 -12.37 -2.12 18.37
C ASP A 69 -13.47 -1.16 18.92
N GLY A 70 -14.04 -0.29 18.07
CA GLY A 70 -15.22 0.51 18.36
C GLY A 70 -14.98 1.76 19.21
N ALA A 71 -13.81 1.89 19.82
CA ALA A 71 -13.35 3.10 20.48
C ALA A 71 -12.67 4.03 19.47
N TRP A 72 -13.46 4.90 18.84
CA TRP A 72 -12.95 6.22 18.42
C TRP A 72 -12.71 7.03 19.69
N GLU A 73 -11.80 6.56 20.53
CA GLU A 73 -11.30 7.39 21.61
C GLU A 73 -10.36 8.41 20.95
N ASP A 74 -10.74 9.68 21.03
CA ASP A 74 -9.88 10.85 20.83
C ASP A 74 -8.77 10.88 21.92
N ASN A 75 -8.12 9.74 22.14
CA ASN A 75 -6.87 9.68 22.87
C ASN A 75 -5.80 10.20 21.92
N ASP A 76 -5.80 11.52 21.82
CA ASP A 76 -4.81 12.39 21.21
C ASP A 76 -3.49 12.35 22.01
N GLU A 77 -3.16 11.18 22.59
CA GLU A 77 -1.81 10.83 23.01
C GLU A 77 -0.98 10.62 21.73
N ARG A 78 -0.76 11.73 21.03
CA ARG A 78 0.08 11.83 19.85
C ARG A 78 1.55 11.57 20.25
N GLY A 79 1.89 10.33 20.59
CA GLY A 79 3.29 9.91 20.72
C GLY A 79 3.69 9.06 21.93
N SER A 80 2.79 8.49 22.75
CA SER A 80 3.24 7.85 24.00
C SER A 80 4.07 6.56 23.82
N ASN A 81 4.10 5.97 22.62
CA ASN A 81 4.88 4.76 22.35
C ASN A 81 6.19 4.97 21.54
N GLY A 82 6.59 6.23 21.27
CA GLY A 82 7.91 6.54 20.67
C GLY A 82 8.15 6.04 19.25
N ASN A 83 7.10 5.59 18.54
CA ASN A 83 7.21 5.08 17.18
C ASN A 83 7.10 6.23 16.17
N ALA A 84 8.15 6.44 15.38
CA ALA A 84 8.24 7.58 14.44
C ALA A 84 7.39 7.39 13.17
N VAL A 85 6.94 6.16 12.87
CA VAL A 85 6.12 5.84 11.70
C VAL A 85 4.69 5.59 12.14
N ARG A 86 3.74 6.23 11.46
CA ARG A 86 2.32 6.20 11.76
C ARG A 86 1.53 5.99 10.48
N PHE A 87 0.38 5.36 10.60
CA PHE A 87 -0.57 5.09 9.53
C PHE A 87 -1.88 5.82 9.81
N PRO A 88 -2.54 6.42 8.81
CA PRO A 88 -3.86 7.01 8.99
C PRO A 88 -4.85 5.94 9.46
N ARG A 89 -5.73 6.28 10.41
CA ARG A 89 -6.70 5.31 10.93
C ARG A 89 -7.89 5.17 9.96
N PRO A 90 -8.20 3.96 9.45
CA PRO A 90 -9.39 3.74 8.64
C PRO A 90 -10.66 3.80 9.49
N LEU A 91 -11.70 4.41 8.96
CA LEU A 91 -13.06 4.35 9.48
C LEU A 91 -13.68 2.98 9.20
N GLY A 92 -13.40 2.02 10.09
CA GLY A 92 -13.92 0.67 10.04
C GLY A 92 -15.42 0.55 10.37
N GLY A 93 -16.02 -0.60 10.02
CA GLY A 93 -17.42 -0.91 10.35
C GLY A 93 -18.42 -0.44 9.29
N LYS A 94 -19.44 0.33 9.69
CA LYS A 94 -20.56 0.77 8.81
C LYS A 94 -20.11 1.64 7.62
N TRP A 95 -18.87 2.10 7.61
CA TRP A 95 -18.30 2.99 6.59
C TRP A 95 -17.31 2.28 5.65
N SER A 96 -17.13 0.96 5.76
CA SER A 96 -16.30 0.22 4.79
C SER A 96 -17.11 -0.05 3.52
N HIS A 97 -16.67 0.50 2.39
CA HIS A 97 -17.25 0.23 1.08
C HIS A 97 -16.15 -0.28 0.12
N PRO A 98 -16.43 -1.25 -0.76
CA PRO A 98 -15.39 -1.76 -1.65
C PRO A 98 -14.81 -0.73 -2.63
N ASP A 99 -15.57 0.31 -2.94
CA ASP A 99 -15.16 1.39 -3.85
C ASP A 99 -14.74 2.69 -3.12
N VAL A 100 -14.83 2.76 -1.78
CA VAL A 100 -14.45 3.96 -1.01
C VAL A 100 -13.78 3.57 0.31
N LEU A 101 -12.55 4.05 0.52
CA LEU A 101 -11.86 4.04 1.81
C LEU A 101 -11.94 5.44 2.44
N ILE A 102 -12.30 5.51 3.72
CA ILE A 102 -12.27 6.75 4.50
C ILE A 102 -11.29 6.56 5.65
N GLU A 103 -10.39 7.52 5.83
CA GLU A 103 -9.30 7.45 6.79
C GLU A 103 -9.00 8.82 7.44
N GLU A 104 -8.19 8.81 8.49
CA GLU A 104 -7.72 10.00 9.18
C GLU A 104 -6.86 10.90 8.28
N TYR A 105 -7.08 12.21 8.38
CA TYR A 105 -6.27 13.20 7.69
C TYR A 105 -4.92 13.41 8.41
N ALA A 106 -3.80 13.29 7.67
CA ALA A 106 -2.45 13.42 8.23
C ALA A 106 -2.11 14.82 8.78
N GLY A 107 -2.91 15.84 8.44
CA GLY A 107 -2.78 17.22 8.91
C GLY A 107 -2.17 18.17 7.89
N ASP A 108 -2.36 19.48 8.13
CA ASP A 108 -1.95 20.55 7.21
C ASP A 108 -0.42 20.73 7.11
N ASP A 109 0.31 20.32 8.16
CA ASP A 109 1.76 20.42 8.23
C ASP A 109 2.49 19.20 7.62
N ALA A 110 1.76 18.27 7.01
CA ALA A 110 2.35 17.09 6.39
C ALA A 110 3.10 17.44 5.09
N ILE A 111 4.38 17.09 5.03
CA ILE A 111 5.24 17.34 3.87
C ILE A 111 5.45 16.03 3.10
N PRO A 112 5.06 15.95 1.81
CA PRO A 112 5.29 14.75 1.00
C PRO A 112 6.77 14.38 0.92
N ILE A 113 7.10 13.08 0.98
CA ILE A 113 8.48 12.59 0.88
C ILE A 113 9.16 13.09 -0.40
N SER A 114 8.42 13.18 -1.50
CA SER A 114 8.89 13.69 -2.79
C SER A 114 9.49 15.10 -2.73
N HIS A 115 9.09 15.94 -1.76
CA HIS A 115 9.68 17.26 -1.53
C HIS A 115 11.16 17.16 -1.15
N PHE A 116 11.51 16.23 -0.26
CA PHE A 116 12.88 16.02 0.22
C PHE A 116 13.81 15.40 -0.83
N LEU A 117 13.26 14.81 -1.90
CA LEU A 117 14.05 14.23 -2.98
C LEU A 117 14.66 15.28 -3.91
N ARG A 118 14.15 16.51 -3.89
CA ARG A 118 14.58 17.59 -4.81
C ARG A 118 15.66 18.50 -4.23
N ASP A 119 15.88 18.47 -2.91
CA ASP A 119 16.82 19.36 -2.23
C ASP A 119 18.25 18.79 -2.22
N GLU A 120 19.08 19.22 -3.17
CA GLU A 120 20.48 18.76 -3.27
C GLU A 120 21.44 19.41 -2.26
N SER A 121 20.95 20.27 -1.37
CA SER A 121 21.79 20.89 -0.34
C SER A 121 22.31 19.88 0.69
N ALA A 122 23.31 20.30 1.49
CA ALA A 122 23.79 19.52 2.62
C ALA A 122 22.66 19.25 3.65
N ALA A 123 21.78 20.22 3.87
CA ALA A 123 20.62 20.06 4.75
C ALA A 123 19.62 19.03 4.20
N GLY A 124 19.31 19.09 2.91
CA GLY A 124 18.44 18.11 2.25
C GLY A 124 19.02 16.70 2.28
N THR A 125 20.34 16.56 2.17
CA THR A 125 21.03 15.27 2.30
C THR A 125 20.90 14.69 3.71
N GLU A 126 21.06 15.50 4.74
CA GLU A 126 20.88 15.05 6.13
C GLU A 126 19.42 14.66 6.40
N ALA A 127 18.45 15.47 5.94
CA ALA A 127 17.03 15.16 6.06
C ALA A 127 16.67 13.82 5.39
N ARG A 128 17.14 13.58 4.16
CA ARG A 128 16.96 12.28 3.47
C ARG A 128 17.59 11.13 4.23
N ARG A 129 18.74 11.34 4.86
CA ARG A 129 19.42 10.30 5.64
C ARG A 129 18.61 9.91 6.88
N GLU A 130 18.06 10.89 7.59
CA GLU A 130 17.17 10.65 8.73
C GLU A 130 15.89 9.91 8.30
N LEU A 131 15.23 10.38 7.23
CA LEU A 131 14.04 9.72 6.67
C LEU A 131 14.33 8.28 6.24
N ALA A 132 15.42 8.05 5.52
CA ALA A 132 15.83 6.71 5.09
C ALA A 132 16.07 5.78 6.29
N ARG A 133 16.67 6.29 7.38
CA ARG A 133 16.89 5.50 8.60
C ARG A 133 15.57 5.05 9.22
N LEU A 134 14.58 5.95 9.28
CA LEU A 134 13.24 5.61 9.79
C LEU A 134 12.54 4.58 8.90
N LEU A 135 12.55 4.78 7.58
CA LEU A 135 11.90 3.89 6.61
C LEU A 135 12.52 2.49 6.60
N VAL A 136 13.86 2.39 6.63
CA VAL A 136 14.57 1.10 6.70
C VAL A 136 14.25 0.37 8.01
N ARG A 137 14.21 1.09 9.13
CA ARG A 137 13.82 0.50 10.42
C ARG A 137 12.38 -0.02 10.40
N ALA A 138 11.45 0.75 9.85
CA ALA A 138 10.05 0.33 9.70
C ALA A 138 9.93 -0.89 8.77
N PHE A 139 10.69 -0.93 7.68
CA PHE A 139 10.73 -2.06 6.77
C PHE A 139 11.21 -3.36 7.44
N PHE A 140 12.29 -3.29 8.22
CA PHE A 140 12.75 -4.47 8.96
C PHE A 140 11.77 -4.91 10.05
N LYS A 141 11.09 -3.97 10.72
CA LYS A 141 10.01 -4.32 11.64
C LYS A 141 8.88 -5.07 10.93
N MET A 142 8.43 -4.57 9.77
CA MET A 142 7.39 -5.21 8.96
C MET A 142 7.74 -6.67 8.61
N ILE A 143 8.99 -6.92 8.19
CA ILE A 143 9.45 -8.26 7.83
C ILE A 143 9.66 -9.15 9.06
N PHE A 144 10.53 -8.73 9.97
CA PHE A 144 11.09 -9.62 10.99
C PHE A 144 10.27 -9.69 12.27
N LEU A 145 9.46 -8.68 12.56
CA LEU A 145 8.66 -8.63 13.79
C LEU A 145 7.17 -8.86 13.50
N ASP A 146 6.64 -8.22 12.47
CA ASP A 146 5.19 -8.22 12.21
C ASP A 146 4.74 -9.32 11.24
N ASN A 147 5.69 -9.88 10.47
CA ASN A 147 5.43 -10.79 9.35
C ASN A 147 4.30 -10.26 8.44
N PHE A 148 4.34 -8.95 8.16
CA PHE A 148 3.34 -8.22 7.39
C PHE A 148 3.98 -6.99 6.78
N VAL A 149 4.01 -6.93 5.45
CA VAL A 149 4.80 -5.97 4.67
C VAL A 149 3.90 -5.23 3.68
N HIS A 150 4.19 -3.95 3.46
CA HIS A 150 3.47 -3.11 2.48
C HIS A 150 3.68 -3.56 1.02
N CYS A 151 4.79 -4.25 0.74
CA CYS A 151 5.20 -4.81 -0.56
C CYS A 151 5.54 -3.77 -1.66
N ASP A 152 4.88 -2.62 -1.71
CA ASP A 152 5.17 -1.56 -2.69
C ASP A 152 5.33 -0.18 -2.04
N LEU A 153 6.50 0.08 -1.47
CA LEU A 153 6.80 1.39 -0.86
C LEU A 153 7.23 2.38 -1.95
N HIS A 154 6.44 3.42 -2.19
CA HIS A 154 6.77 4.53 -3.08
C HIS A 154 6.67 5.89 -2.37
N PRO A 155 7.36 6.94 -2.83
CA PRO A 155 7.36 8.27 -2.19
C PRO A 155 6.01 9.01 -2.13
N GLY A 156 4.95 8.37 -2.62
CA GLY A 156 3.58 8.90 -2.63
C GLY A 156 2.62 8.14 -1.72
N ASN A 157 3.09 7.08 -1.05
CA ASN A 157 2.48 6.53 0.15
C ASN A 157 2.86 7.42 1.33
#